data_AF-A0A7S2Y2P5-F1
#
_entry.id   AF-A0A7S2Y2P5-F1
#
_cell.length_a   1.000
_cell.length_b   1.000
_cell.length_c   1.000
_cell.angle_alpha   90.00
_cell.angle_beta   90.00
_cell.angle_gamma   90.00
#
_symmetry.space_group_name_H-M   'P 1'
#
loop_
_entity.id
_entity.type
_entity.pdbx_description
1 polymer ?
#
loop_
_entity_poly.entity_id
_entity_poly.type
_entity_poly.pdbx_seq_one_letter_code
_entity_poly.pdbx_strand_id
1 'polypeptide(L)'
;KLWNLSTDEALKLRQLQRAMSDIDHRMNTPNDVARFLKECKGDVDQVERNFRKMIDWRRENNIDTLLQDYKAPPLFRYFPAAVLKGFDRDGDPIHLERTGAADSSGLLSRLGRDEMIK
;
A
#
# COMPACT_ATOMS: atom_id res chain seq x y z
N LYS A 1 17.20 -0.61 -12.17
CA LYS A 1 16.33 -1.68 -12.70
C LYS A 1 15.14 -1.82 -11.75
N LEU A 2 13.92 -1.98 -12.26
CA LEU A 2 12.73 -2.27 -11.45
C LEU A 2 13.05 -3.43 -10.49
N TRP A 3 13.02 -3.20 -9.18
CA TRP A 3 13.18 -4.21 -8.11
C TRP A 3 14.38 -5.17 -8.19
N ASN A 4 15.41 -4.87 -8.99
CA ASN A 4 16.57 -5.76 -9.24
C ASN A 4 16.17 -7.23 -9.49
N LEU A 5 15.20 -7.45 -10.39
CA LEU A 5 14.72 -8.79 -10.73
C LEU A 5 15.81 -9.65 -11.40
N SER A 6 15.88 -10.92 -11.03
CA SER A 6 16.62 -11.96 -11.75
C SER A 6 15.97 -12.25 -13.10
N THR A 7 16.67 -12.99 -13.97
CA THR A 7 16.12 -13.40 -15.26
C THR A 7 14.85 -14.26 -15.09
N ASP A 8 14.84 -15.17 -14.11
CA ASP A 8 13.67 -16.00 -13.79
C ASP A 8 12.50 -15.14 -13.29
N GLU A 9 12.75 -14.22 -12.36
CA GLU A 9 11.72 -13.30 -11.84
C GLU A 9 11.15 -12.40 -12.96
N ALA A 10 11.98 -11.94 -13.88
CA ALA A 10 11.53 -11.15 -15.03
C ALA A 10 10.62 -11.95 -15.97
N LEU A 11 10.88 -13.26 -16.15
CA LEU A 11 10.00 -14.14 -16.92
C LEU A 11 8.67 -14.37 -16.21
N LYS A 12 8.70 -14.63 -14.90
CA LYS A 12 7.51 -14.77 -14.05
C LYS A 12 6.66 -13.50 -14.05
N LEU A 13 7.28 -12.32 -13.99
CA LEU A 13 6.56 -11.05 -14.09
C LEU A 13 5.81 -10.93 -15.43
N ARG A 14 6.45 -11.30 -16.55
CA ARG A 14 5.78 -11.29 -17.86
C ARG A 14 4.63 -12.28 -17.95
N GLN A 15 4.77 -13.45 -17.34
CA GLN A 15 3.68 -14.43 -17.23
C GLN A 15 2.49 -13.82 -16.45
N LEU A 16 2.76 -13.23 -15.30
CA LEU A 16 1.76 -12.57 -14.46
C LEU A 16 1.04 -11.42 -15.18
N GLN A 17 1.76 -10.61 -15.95
CA GLN A 17 1.15 -9.53 -16.75
C GLN A 17 0.16 -10.05 -17.80
N ARG A 18 0.41 -11.25 -18.35
CA ARG A 18 -0.53 -11.87 -19.30
C ARG A 18 -1.73 -12.46 -18.55
N ALA A 19 -1.47 -13.18 -17.46
CA ALA A 19 -2.52 -13.83 -16.65
C ALA A 19 -3.50 -12.82 -16.05
N MET A 20 -3.01 -11.65 -15.65
CA MET A 20 -3.81 -10.56 -15.05
C MET A 20 -4.17 -9.46 -16.05
N SER A 21 -4.18 -9.77 -17.36
CA SER A 21 -4.54 -8.78 -18.40
C SER A 21 -6.01 -8.37 -18.37
N ASP A 22 -6.85 -9.17 -17.71
CA ASP A 22 -8.26 -8.89 -17.45
C ASP A 22 -8.48 -7.82 -16.35
N ILE A 23 -7.47 -7.56 -15.51
CA ILE A 23 -7.57 -6.56 -14.44
C ILE A 23 -7.45 -5.16 -15.03
N ASP A 24 -8.60 -4.54 -15.30
CA ASP A 24 -8.70 -3.12 -15.62
C ASP A 24 -8.61 -2.27 -14.33
N HIS A 25 -7.37 -1.88 -13.98
CA HIS A 25 -7.08 -1.02 -12.84
C HIS A 25 -5.73 -0.33 -12.99
N ARG A 26 -5.63 0.96 -12.62
CA ARG A 26 -4.38 1.76 -12.76
C ARG A 26 -3.16 1.21 -12.03
N MET A 27 -3.38 0.42 -10.98
CA MET A 27 -2.33 -0.23 -10.21
C MET A 27 -1.80 -1.51 -10.86
N ASN A 28 -2.43 -2.02 -11.93
CA ASN A 28 -1.96 -3.19 -12.68
C ASN A 28 -0.76 -2.83 -13.57
N THR A 29 0.32 -2.37 -12.94
CA THR A 29 1.57 -1.99 -13.60
C THR A 29 2.64 -3.04 -13.34
N PRO A 30 3.63 -3.22 -14.24
CA PRO A 30 4.76 -4.10 -13.96
C PRO A 30 5.49 -3.79 -12.64
N ASN A 31 5.50 -2.52 -12.21
CA ASN A 31 6.18 -2.11 -10.98
C ASN A 31 5.44 -2.61 -9.73
N ASP A 32 4.12 -2.45 -9.71
CA ASP A 32 3.30 -2.91 -8.60
C ASP A 32 3.28 -4.44 -8.52
N VAL A 33 3.13 -5.13 -9.65
CA VAL A 33 3.15 -6.59 -9.69
C VAL A 33 4.52 -7.14 -9.26
N ALA A 34 5.62 -6.47 -9.62
CA ALA A 34 6.96 -6.88 -9.21
C ALA A 34 7.17 -6.80 -7.68
N ARG A 35 6.54 -5.84 -6.98
CA ARG A 35 6.55 -5.79 -5.52
C ARG A 35 5.94 -7.04 -4.90
N PHE A 36 4.78 -7.47 -5.41
CA PHE A 36 4.13 -8.70 -4.94
C PHE A 36 4.96 -9.95 -5.27
N LEU A 37 5.60 -9.98 -6.45
CA LEU A 37 6.50 -11.07 -6.84
C LEU A 37 7.66 -11.25 -5.87
N LYS A 38 8.26 -10.15 -5.41
CA LYS A 38 9.31 -10.17 -4.38
C LYS A 38 8.79 -10.68 -3.05
N GLU A 39 7.65 -10.16 -2.60
CA GLU A 39 7.04 -10.55 -1.32
C GLU A 39 6.67 -12.04 -1.29
N CYS A 40 6.09 -12.54 -2.38
CA CYS A 40 5.69 -13.94 -2.52
C CYS A 40 6.86 -14.87 -2.92
N LYS A 41 8.11 -14.38 -2.88
CA LYS A 41 9.33 -15.15 -3.19
C LYS A 41 9.28 -15.89 -4.53
N GLY A 42 8.63 -15.29 -5.54
CA GLY A 42 8.53 -15.86 -6.88
C GLY A 42 7.40 -16.88 -7.09
N ASP A 43 6.50 -17.10 -6.13
CA ASP A 43 5.30 -17.92 -6.29
C ASP A 43 4.24 -17.17 -7.10
N VAL A 44 4.09 -17.54 -8.37
CA VAL A 44 3.19 -16.84 -9.31
C VAL A 44 1.72 -16.95 -8.93
N ASP A 45 1.27 -18.10 -8.43
CA ASP A 45 -0.14 -18.30 -8.09
C ASP A 45 -0.51 -17.48 -6.85
N GLN A 46 0.41 -17.41 -5.88
CA GLN A 46 0.22 -16.58 -4.70
C GLN A 46 0.23 -15.08 -5.05
N VAL A 47 1.09 -14.66 -5.98
CA VAL A 47 1.12 -13.26 -6.46
C VAL A 47 -0.22 -12.89 -7.08
N GLU A 48 -0.72 -13.69 -8.02
CA GLU A 48 -1.99 -13.41 -8.69
C GLU A 48 -3.14 -13.32 -7.68
N ARG A 49 -3.26 -14.29 -6.78
CA ARG A 49 -4.29 -14.28 -5.72
C ARG A 49 -4.21 -13.01 -4.86
N ASN A 50 -3.02 -12.67 -4.36
CA ASN A 50 -2.83 -11.51 -3.49
C ASN A 50 -3.07 -10.19 -4.23
N PHE A 51 -2.64 -10.10 -5.48
CA PHE A 51 -2.81 -8.91 -6.29
C PHE A 51 -4.29 -8.67 -6.60
N ARG A 52 -5.03 -9.69 -7.05
CA ARG A 52 -6.49 -9.60 -7.27
C ARG A 52 -7.22 -9.19 -5.99
N LYS A 53 -6.90 -9.83 -4.86
CA LYS A 53 -7.46 -9.46 -3.55
C LYS A 53 -7.19 -8.00 -3.18
N MET A 54 -5.99 -7.48 -3.47
CA MET A 54 -5.67 -6.07 -3.23
C MET A 54 -6.50 -5.14 -4.13
N ILE A 55 -6.69 -5.49 -5.40
CA ILE A 55 -7.52 -4.69 -6.32
C ILE A 55 -8.98 -4.67 -5.88
N ASP A 56 -9.54 -5.82 -5.50
CA ASP A 56 -10.91 -5.91 -5.01
C ASP A 56 -11.08 -5.10 -3.72
N TRP A 57 -10.15 -5.24 -2.77
CA TRP A 57 -10.15 -4.43 -1.55
C TRP A 57 -10.10 -2.92 -1.84
N ARG A 58 -9.29 -2.48 -2.82
CA ARG A 58 -9.24 -1.06 -3.23
C ARG A 58 -10.58 -0.56 -3.76
N ARG A 59 -11.27 -1.38 -4.55
CA ARG A 59 -12.59 -1.05 -5.12
C ARG A 59 -13.65 -0.99 -4.02
N GLU A 60 -13.71 -2.01 -3.16
CA GLU A 60 -14.67 -2.10 -2.05
C GLU A 60 -14.53 -0.94 -1.06
N ASN A 61 -13.30 -0.45 -0.84
CA ASN A 61 -13.01 0.60 0.14
C ASN A 61 -12.81 1.99 -0.48
N ASN A 62 -13.10 2.18 -1.77
CA ASN A 62 -12.93 3.45 -2.49
C ASN A 62 -11.55 4.09 -2.31
N ILE A 63 -10.50 3.26 -2.26
CA ILE A 63 -9.13 3.73 -1.96
C ILE A 63 -8.61 4.68 -3.04
N ASP A 64 -9.11 4.53 -4.26
CA ASP A 64 -8.66 5.33 -5.38
C ASP A 64 -9.07 6.81 -5.30
N THR A 65 -10.15 7.11 -4.59
CA THR A 65 -10.66 8.47 -4.34
C THR A 65 -10.47 8.92 -2.89
N LEU A 66 -9.81 8.12 -2.04
CA LEU A 66 -9.62 8.37 -0.61
C LEU A 66 -9.12 9.80 -0.31
N LEU A 67 -8.10 10.27 -1.03
CA LEU A 67 -7.52 11.60 -0.80
C LEU A 67 -8.47 12.76 -1.16
N GLN A 68 -9.52 12.51 -1.94
CA GLN A 68 -10.53 13.50 -2.32
C GLN A 68 -11.74 13.45 -1.39
N ASP A 69 -12.16 12.24 -1.03
CA ASP A 69 -13.43 12.00 -0.35
C ASP A 69 -13.28 11.97 1.18
N TYR A 70 -12.14 11.52 1.68
CA TYR A 70 -11.91 11.36 3.11
C TYR A 70 -11.52 12.68 3.77
N LYS A 71 -12.27 13.03 4.81
CA LYS A 71 -11.96 14.16 5.69
C LYS A 71 -11.58 13.61 7.05
N ALA A 72 -10.28 13.50 7.28
CA ALA A 72 -9.77 13.02 8.55
C ALA A 72 -10.33 13.89 9.71
N PRO A 73 -10.78 13.28 10.82
CA PRO A 73 -11.04 14.02 12.04
C PRO A 73 -9.76 14.72 12.51
N PRO A 74 -9.82 15.63 13.51
CA PRO A 74 -8.64 16.34 14.03
C PRO A 74 -7.69 15.42 14.83
N LEU A 75 -7.14 14.41 14.15
CA LEU A 75 -6.32 13.32 14.67
C LEU A 75 -4.93 13.79 15.07
N PHE A 76 -4.35 14.73 14.33
CA PHE A 76 -2.95 15.15 14.51
C PHE A 76 -2.62 15.67 15.92
N ARG A 77 -3.62 16.16 16.66
CA ARG A 77 -3.44 16.59 18.06
C ARG A 77 -3.23 15.41 19.01
N TYR A 78 -3.80 14.26 18.69
CA TYR A 78 -3.86 13.06 19.53
C TYR A 78 -3.00 11.92 18.98
N PHE A 79 -2.61 11.98 17.71
CA PHE A 79 -1.70 11.05 17.05
C PHE A 79 -0.71 11.84 16.21
N PRO A 80 0.40 12.31 16.82
CA PRO A 80 1.36 13.15 16.12
C PRO A 80 2.19 12.31 15.14
N ALA A 81 1.76 12.30 13.89
CA ALA A 81 2.45 11.67 12.77
C ALA A 81 2.54 12.62 11.57
N ALA A 82 3.63 12.55 10.82
CA ALA A 82 3.85 13.36 9.63
C ALA A 82 4.85 12.72 8.66
N VAL A 83 4.68 13.02 7.37
CA VAL A 83 5.76 12.88 6.38
C VAL A 83 6.61 14.14 6.46
N LEU A 84 7.90 13.99 6.78
CA LEU A 84 8.80 15.12 6.95
C LEU A 84 9.18 15.73 5.60
N LYS A 85 9.53 17.02 5.62
CA LYS A 85 10.10 17.68 4.45
C LYS A 85 11.53 17.16 4.21
N GLY A 86 11.74 16.55 3.06
CA GLY A 86 13.02 16.00 2.64
C GLY A 86 12.96 14.49 2.43
N PHE A 87 14.12 13.92 2.17
CA PHE A 87 14.29 12.49 1.92
C PHE A 87 15.49 12.00 2.71
N ASP A 88 15.57 10.69 2.93
CA ASP A 88 16.77 10.08 3.49
C ASP A 88 17.93 10.04 2.47
N ARG A 89 19.00 9.29 2.78
CA ARG A 89 20.19 9.22 1.93
C ARG A 89 19.96 8.51 0.60
N ASP A 90 18.94 7.66 0.53
CA ASP A 90 18.60 6.88 -0.66
C ASP A 90 17.46 7.54 -1.47
N GLY A 91 16.90 8.64 -0.95
CA GLY A 91 15.84 9.41 -1.60
C GLY A 91 14.44 8.99 -1.16
N ASP A 92 14.30 8.21 -0.09
CA ASP A 92 13.01 7.74 0.38
C ASP A 92 12.31 8.76 1.30
N PRO A 93 10.97 8.91 1.23
CA PRO A 93 10.22 9.78 2.13
C PRO A 93 10.35 9.35 3.60
N ILE A 94 10.53 10.31 4.50
CA ILE A 94 10.67 10.04 5.94
C ILE A 94 9.30 10.17 6.62
N HIS A 95 8.78 9.07 7.15
CA HIS A 95 7.61 9.05 8.02
C HIS A 95 8.03 9.09 9.48
N LEU A 96 7.54 10.08 10.24
CA LEU A 96 7.77 10.22 11.67
C LEU A 96 6.46 10.02 12.44
N GLU A 97 6.50 9.15 13.45
CA GLU A 97 5.39 8.92 14.37
C GLU A 97 5.88 9.08 15.81
N ARG A 98 5.19 9.89 16.62
CA ARG A 98 5.50 10.07 18.05
C ARG A 98 4.58 9.21 18.90
N THR A 99 4.79 7.89 18.86
CA THR A 99 3.98 6.89 19.58
C THR A 99 3.82 7.20 21.06
N GLY A 100 4.89 7.59 21.76
CA GLY A 100 4.84 7.94 23.19
C GLY A 100 4.03 9.20 23.53
N ALA A 101 3.69 10.02 22.52
CA ALA A 101 2.83 11.19 22.67
C ALA A 101 1.43 10.99 22.07
N ALA A 102 1.12 9.78 21.59
CA ALA A 102 -0.17 9.45 21.02
C ALA A 102 -1.16 9.01 22.11
N ASP A 103 -2.40 9.48 22.04
CA ASP A 103 -3.54 9.01 22.83
C ASP A 103 -4.35 7.98 22.02
N SER A 104 -3.72 6.85 21.71
CA SER A 104 -4.33 5.80 20.88
C SER A 104 -5.58 5.19 21.53
N SER A 105 -5.60 5.09 22.86
CA SER A 105 -6.76 4.58 23.62
C SER A 105 -7.94 5.54 23.54
N GLY A 106 -7.71 6.85 23.71
CA GLY A 106 -8.74 7.88 23.59
C GLY A 106 -9.28 7.97 22.16
N LEU A 107 -8.42 7.89 21.15
CA LEU A 107 -8.81 7.87 19.75
C LEU A 107 -9.66 6.65 19.41
N LEU A 108 -9.23 5.45 19.81
CA LEU A 108 -9.99 4.22 19.56
C LEU A 108 -11.37 4.26 20.24
N SER A 109 -11.42 4.73 21.49
CA SER A 109 -12.68 4.88 22.23
C SER A 109 -13.65 5.85 21.56
N ARG A 110 -13.13 6.95 20.99
CA ARG A 110 -13.94 8.02 20.40
C ARG A 110 -14.38 7.74 18.96
N LEU A 111 -13.49 7.18 18.14
CA LEU A 111 -13.69 7.03 16.70
C LEU A 111 -14.08 5.61 16.30
N GLY A 112 -13.81 4.63 17.16
CA GLY A 112 -14.00 3.22 16.85
C GLY A 112 -12.90 2.66 15.96
N ARG A 113 -12.94 1.34 15.75
CA ARG A 113 -11.88 0.62 15.02
C ARG A 113 -11.83 0.99 13.55
N ASP A 114 -12.99 1.10 12.91
CA ASP A 114 -13.08 1.28 11.46
C ASP A 114 -12.50 2.61 11.02
N GLU A 115 -12.71 3.68 11.79
CA GLU A 115 -12.15 5.00 11.49
C GLU A 115 -10.63 5.05 11.74
N MET A 116 -10.11 4.24 12.66
CA MET A 116 -8.67 4.15 12.94
C MET A 116 -7.87 3.46 11.84
N ILE A 117 -8.53 2.65 10.99
CA ILE A 117 -7.88 1.86 9.93
C ILE A 117 -8.23 2.35 8.51
N LYS A 118 -8.95 3.48 8.43
CA LYS A 118 -9.45 4.04 7.18
C LYS A 118 -8.41 4.86 6.43
#